data_AF-A0A937GHZ9-F1
#
_entry.id   AF-A0A937GHZ9-F1
#
_cell.length_a   1.000
_cell.length_b   1.000
_cell.length_c   1.000
_cell.angle_alpha   90.00
_cell.angle_beta   90.00
_cell.angle_gamma   90.00
#
_symmetry.space_group_name_H-M   'P 1'
#
loop_
_entity.id
_entity.type
_entity.pdbx_description
1 polymer ?
#
loop_
_entity_poly.entity_id
_entity_poly.type
_entity_poly.pdbx_seq_one_letter_code
_entity_poly.pdbx_strand_id
1 'polypeptide(L)'
;MGFKPSAQRHLVMAAALAATLTGCAAENQSAAPTDPCQRQVDAAALAIDIDETAQLVDLAMGVCDTLSAFQTAFSQHPGVLGFSTLEVAARRCLDSSDTRLVNSTICNEAPIIALTGLPPHSNDAGEEVHTGVALDGRAIEITAASGVDFLRGIPVELIDIADLAAQNDCAALSASATRWRAEAEFEGEGDTASIFAHAAEVLAAYQGCAL
;
A
#
# COMPACT_ATOMS: atom_id res chain seq x y z
N MET A 1 33.85 26.91 73.82
CA MET A 1 33.59 25.47 73.63
C MET A 1 32.41 25.35 72.68
N GLY A 2 32.39 24.71 71.51
CA GLY A 2 33.35 23.95 70.72
C GLY A 2 33.00 24.07 69.22
N PHE A 3 33.83 23.47 68.36
CA PHE A 3 33.89 23.67 66.91
C PHE A 3 33.29 22.45 66.14
N LYS A 4 32.55 22.75 65.05
CA LYS A 4 32.51 22.06 63.72
C LYS A 4 31.58 20.83 63.44
N PRO A 5 31.35 20.45 62.15
CA PRO A 5 30.06 20.61 61.43
C PRO A 5 29.59 19.31 60.70
N SER A 6 28.53 19.35 59.88
CA SER A 6 28.16 18.38 58.81
C SER A 6 26.64 18.49 58.57
N ALA A 7 26.01 18.48 57.39
CA ALA A 7 26.44 18.38 55.99
C ALA A 7 25.31 18.96 55.10
N GLN A 8 25.67 19.28 53.87
CA GLN A 8 24.79 19.65 52.76
C GLN A 8 23.60 18.69 52.58
N ARG A 9 22.47 19.22 52.11
CA ARG A 9 21.89 18.83 50.82
C ARG A 9 20.86 19.86 50.34
N HIS A 10 21.18 20.47 49.21
CA HIS A 10 20.29 21.26 48.38
C HIS A 10 19.08 20.44 47.94
N LEU A 11 17.90 21.05 47.88
CA LEU A 11 16.76 20.74 47.00
C LEU A 11 15.89 22.01 47.01
N VAL A 12 16.24 23.03 46.23
CA VAL A 12 15.72 23.33 44.88
C VAL A 12 14.19 23.38 44.85
N MET A 13 13.68 24.62 44.73
CA MET A 13 12.30 24.94 44.38
C MET A 13 11.86 24.20 43.12
N ALA A 14 10.64 23.65 43.13
CA ALA A 14 9.89 23.40 41.91
C ALA A 14 8.62 24.26 41.95
N ALA A 15 8.69 25.40 41.25
CA ALA A 15 7.54 26.21 40.92
C ALA A 15 6.63 25.39 39.99
N ALA A 16 5.41 25.12 40.43
CA ALA A 16 4.38 24.52 39.59
C ALA A 16 3.93 25.56 38.54
N LEU A 17 4.51 25.49 37.34
CA LEU A 17 3.89 26.10 36.17
C LEU A 17 2.69 25.23 35.78
N ALA A 18 1.49 25.73 36.09
CA ALA A 18 0.26 25.29 35.46
C ALA A 18 0.33 25.66 33.97
N ALA A 19 0.81 24.74 33.15
CA ALA A 19 0.63 24.81 31.71
C ALA A 19 -0.86 24.61 31.42
N THR A 20 -1.54 25.69 31.08
CA THR A 20 -2.83 25.63 30.38
C THR A 20 -2.58 24.95 29.04
N LEU A 21 -2.76 23.64 29.00
CA LEU A 21 -2.97 22.89 27.77
C LEU A 21 -4.30 23.39 27.19
N THR A 22 -4.25 24.51 26.46
CA THR A 22 -5.20 24.77 25.39
C THR A 22 -5.10 23.56 24.49
N GLY A 23 -6.11 22.70 24.57
CA GLY A 23 -6.18 21.49 23.77
C GLY A 23 -5.91 21.84 22.31
N CYS A 24 -4.97 21.14 21.70
CA CYS A 24 -5.09 20.87 20.28
C CYS A 24 -6.46 20.24 20.13
N ALA A 25 -7.43 21.01 19.62
CA ALA A 25 -8.58 20.40 18.99
C ALA A 25 -8.00 19.38 18.01
N ALA A 26 -8.46 18.13 18.09
CA ALA A 26 -8.24 17.19 17.00
C ALA A 26 -8.84 17.86 15.76
N GLU A 27 -8.01 18.56 15.00
CA GLU A 27 -8.36 19.06 13.69
C GLU A 27 -8.81 17.84 12.91
N ASN A 28 -10.08 17.89 12.51
CA ASN A 28 -10.77 17.03 11.56
C ASN A 28 -10.07 15.69 11.33
N GLN A 29 -10.64 14.62 11.91
CA GLN A 29 -10.56 13.32 11.28
C GLN A 29 -11.18 13.48 9.89
N SER A 30 -10.36 13.92 8.93
CA SER A 30 -10.65 13.87 7.51
C SER A 30 -11.00 12.41 7.28
N ALA A 31 -12.19 12.16 6.72
CA ALA A 31 -12.53 10.83 6.27
C ALA A 31 -11.34 10.32 5.45
N ALA A 32 -10.84 9.11 5.78
CA ALA A 32 -9.74 8.52 5.04
C ALA A 32 -10.09 8.61 3.54
N PRO A 33 -9.15 9.04 2.67
CA PRO A 33 -9.44 9.18 1.26
C PRO A 33 -10.05 7.87 0.73
N THR A 34 -11.15 7.93 0.01
CA THR A 34 -11.71 6.73 -0.64
C THR A 34 -10.89 6.31 -1.86
N ASP A 35 -10.08 7.23 -2.39
CA ASP A 35 -9.17 6.96 -3.50
C ASP A 35 -7.96 6.13 -3.02
N PRO A 36 -7.75 4.91 -3.56
CA PRO A 36 -6.61 4.08 -3.20
C PRO A 36 -5.27 4.73 -3.53
N CYS A 37 -5.17 5.54 -4.58
CA CYS A 37 -3.95 6.28 -4.92
C CYS A 37 -3.62 7.30 -3.82
N GLN A 38 -4.57 8.18 -3.49
CA GLN A 38 -4.37 9.18 -2.43
C GLN A 38 -4.02 8.55 -1.08
N ARG A 39 -4.65 7.44 -0.69
CA ARG A 39 -4.32 6.75 0.58
C ARG A 39 -2.87 6.30 0.64
N GLN A 40 -2.35 5.72 -0.45
CA GLN A 40 -0.97 5.25 -0.47
C GLN A 40 0.03 6.41 -0.44
N VAL A 41 -0.29 7.51 -1.11
CA VAL A 41 0.52 8.73 -1.05
C VAL A 41 0.51 9.34 0.35
N ASP A 42 -0.64 9.40 1.02
CA ASP A 42 -0.75 9.89 2.39
C ASP A 42 0.06 9.01 3.36
N ALA A 43 0.03 7.68 3.18
CA ALA A 43 0.84 6.75 3.96
C ALA A 43 2.35 6.98 3.72
N ALA A 44 2.77 7.13 2.46
CA ALA A 44 4.16 7.43 2.11
C ALA A 44 4.62 8.77 2.71
N ALA A 45 3.74 9.77 2.75
CA ALA A 45 4.02 11.09 3.31
C ALA A 45 4.18 11.09 4.84
N LEU A 46 3.53 10.16 5.53
CA LEU A 46 3.59 10.02 6.99
C LEU A 46 4.73 9.10 7.45
N ALA A 47 5.33 8.32 6.55
CA ALA A 47 6.45 7.45 6.88
C ALA A 47 7.68 8.25 7.31
N ILE A 48 8.31 7.80 8.41
CA ILE A 48 9.48 8.45 9.01
C ILE A 48 10.78 7.80 8.50
N ASP A 49 10.72 6.51 8.18
CA ASP A 49 11.85 5.74 7.67
C ASP A 49 11.95 5.87 6.14
N ILE A 50 13.16 6.12 5.65
CA ILE A 50 13.41 6.38 4.22
C ILE A 50 13.15 5.13 3.37
N ASP A 51 13.48 3.94 3.88
CA ASP A 51 13.26 2.69 3.15
C ASP A 51 11.76 2.35 3.12
N GLU A 52 11.03 2.64 4.19
CA GLU A 52 9.56 2.54 4.25
C GLU A 52 8.89 3.54 3.29
N THR A 53 9.30 4.80 3.29
CA THR A 53 8.81 5.81 2.33
C THR A 53 9.03 5.34 0.90
N ALA A 54 10.20 4.80 0.57
CA ALA A 54 10.49 4.31 -0.78
C ALA A 54 9.58 3.14 -1.20
N GLN A 55 9.30 2.20 -0.30
CA GLN A 55 8.36 1.10 -0.56
C GLN A 55 6.92 1.58 -0.77
N LEU A 56 6.48 2.55 0.05
CA LEU A 56 5.14 3.12 -0.08
C LEU A 56 4.99 3.97 -1.34
N VAL A 57 6.07 4.63 -1.77
CA VAL A 57 6.11 5.34 -3.07
C VAL A 57 5.98 4.35 -4.23
N ASP A 58 6.65 3.21 -4.20
CA ASP A 58 6.48 2.17 -5.23
C ASP A 58 5.07 1.62 -5.24
N LEU A 59 4.50 1.40 -4.06
CA LEU A 59 3.13 0.93 -3.94
C LEU A 59 2.16 1.98 -4.51
N ALA A 60 2.36 3.26 -4.22
CA ALA A 60 1.57 4.35 -4.79
C ALA A 60 1.73 4.40 -6.32
N MET A 61 2.95 4.25 -6.85
CA MET A 61 3.18 4.19 -8.30
C MET A 61 2.49 2.98 -8.95
N GLY A 62 2.42 1.87 -8.24
CA GLY A 62 1.73 0.66 -8.68
C GLY A 62 0.21 0.72 -8.55
N VAL A 63 -0.35 1.59 -7.70
CA VAL A 63 -1.80 1.74 -7.49
C VAL A 63 -2.37 2.86 -8.36
N CYS A 64 -1.72 4.03 -8.40
CA CYS A 64 -2.20 5.18 -9.15
C CYS A 64 -2.30 4.89 -10.66
N ASP A 65 -3.44 5.26 -11.25
CA ASP A 65 -3.74 4.92 -12.65
C ASP A 65 -2.90 5.68 -13.66
N THR A 66 -2.43 6.88 -13.29
CA THR A 66 -1.62 7.74 -14.16
C THR A 66 -0.56 8.51 -13.37
N LEU A 67 0.49 8.93 -14.06
CA LEU A 67 1.50 9.86 -13.57
C LEU A 67 0.82 11.17 -13.13
N SER A 68 -0.20 11.65 -13.84
CA SER A 68 -0.92 12.85 -13.44
C SER A 68 -1.62 12.67 -12.10
N ALA A 69 -2.30 11.54 -11.87
CA ALA A 69 -2.96 11.24 -10.61
C ALA A 69 -1.95 11.16 -9.46
N PHE A 70 -0.82 10.46 -9.69
CA PHE A 70 0.29 10.39 -8.76
C PHE A 70 0.87 11.77 -8.42
N GLN A 71 1.09 12.62 -9.43
CA GLN A 71 1.58 13.99 -9.24
C GLN A 71 0.58 14.84 -8.46
N THR A 72 -0.71 14.74 -8.77
CA THR A 72 -1.77 15.45 -8.05
C THR A 72 -1.82 15.03 -6.58
N ALA A 73 -1.74 13.73 -6.29
CA ALA A 73 -1.74 13.24 -4.92
C ALA A 73 -0.53 13.75 -4.13
N PHE A 74 0.68 13.66 -4.69
CA PHE A 74 1.90 14.16 -4.04
C PHE A 74 2.00 15.68 -3.97
N SER A 75 1.25 16.43 -4.79
CA SER A 75 1.22 17.90 -4.69
C SER A 75 0.65 18.39 -3.35
N GLN A 76 -0.12 17.55 -2.65
CA GLN A 76 -0.65 17.84 -1.32
C GLN A 76 0.42 17.68 -0.22
N HIS A 77 1.55 17.03 -0.53
CA HIS A 77 2.63 16.73 0.42
C HIS A 77 3.98 17.26 -0.08
N PRO A 78 4.15 18.60 -0.15
CA PRO A 78 5.38 19.19 -0.63
C PRO A 78 6.55 18.84 0.30
N GLY A 79 7.57 18.15 -0.24
CA GLY A 79 8.82 17.87 0.46
C GLY A 79 9.06 16.40 0.81
N VAL A 80 8.06 15.51 0.69
CA VAL A 80 8.21 14.07 0.97
C VAL A 80 9.27 13.42 0.06
N LEU A 81 9.29 13.83 -1.21
CA LEU A 81 10.06 13.15 -2.24
C LEU A 81 11.48 13.69 -2.46
N GLY A 82 11.84 14.84 -1.85
CA GLY A 82 13.16 15.49 -2.01
C GLY A 82 13.52 15.98 -3.43
N PHE A 83 12.84 15.46 -4.46
CA PHE A 83 12.94 15.77 -5.88
C PHE A 83 11.53 16.03 -6.44
N SER A 84 11.45 16.38 -7.73
CA SER A 84 10.15 16.39 -8.40
C SER A 84 9.55 14.99 -8.42
N THR A 85 8.22 14.89 -8.31
CA THR A 85 7.46 13.63 -8.44
C THR A 85 7.82 12.87 -9.71
N LEU A 86 8.06 13.60 -10.81
CA LEU A 86 8.48 13.04 -12.08
C LEU A 86 9.88 12.42 -12.01
N GLU A 87 10.86 13.10 -11.41
CA GLU A 87 12.22 12.56 -11.24
C GLU A 87 12.25 11.33 -10.32
N VAL A 88 11.46 11.35 -9.24
CA VAL A 88 11.33 10.18 -8.36
C VAL A 88 10.75 9.01 -9.13
N ALA A 89 9.62 9.20 -9.81
CA ALA A 89 9.00 8.14 -10.60
C ALA A 89 9.97 7.58 -11.66
N ALA A 90 10.67 8.44 -12.41
CA ALA A 90 11.63 8.03 -13.42
C ALA A 90 12.76 7.18 -12.82
N ARG A 91 13.29 7.59 -11.67
CA ARG A 91 14.37 6.86 -11.00
C ARG A 91 13.91 5.52 -10.45
N ARG A 92 12.72 5.45 -9.87
CA ARG A 92 12.14 4.18 -9.40
C ARG A 92 11.88 3.22 -10.56
N CYS A 93 11.38 3.70 -11.69
CA CYS A 93 11.21 2.88 -12.91
C CYS A 93 12.54 2.37 -13.47
N LEU A 94 13.63 3.13 -13.33
CA LEU A 94 14.96 2.74 -13.82
C LEU A 94 15.68 1.76 -12.90
N ASP A 95 15.62 1.97 -11.58
CA ASP A 95 16.47 1.30 -10.60
C ASP A 95 15.77 0.11 -9.90
N SER A 96 14.45 -0.04 -10.04
CA SER A 96 13.69 -1.10 -9.37
C SER A 96 13.79 -2.45 -10.10
N SER A 97 13.93 -3.52 -9.32
CA SER A 97 13.77 -4.90 -9.79
C SER A 97 12.37 -5.46 -9.55
N ASP A 98 11.45 -4.68 -8.97
CA ASP A 98 10.05 -5.08 -8.79
C ASP A 98 9.33 -5.01 -10.14
N THR A 99 9.02 -6.17 -10.71
CA THR A 99 8.31 -6.28 -11.99
C THR A 99 6.96 -5.59 -11.98
N ARG A 100 6.29 -5.50 -10.82
CA ARG A 100 5.00 -4.80 -10.69
C ARG A 100 5.17 -3.30 -10.88
N LEU A 101 6.23 -2.73 -10.31
CA LEU A 101 6.52 -1.30 -10.46
C LEU A 101 6.97 -0.99 -11.89
N VAL A 102 7.92 -1.78 -12.39
CA VAL A 102 8.48 -1.61 -13.73
C VAL A 102 7.37 -1.69 -14.79
N ASN A 103 6.41 -2.61 -14.64
CA ASN A 103 5.26 -2.74 -15.54
C ASN A 103 4.08 -1.80 -15.23
N SER A 104 4.22 -0.86 -14.30
CA SER A 104 3.14 0.08 -13.95
C SER A 104 2.79 1.01 -15.12
N THR A 105 1.55 1.53 -15.12
CA THR A 105 1.12 2.53 -16.12
C THR A 105 2.03 3.74 -16.11
N ILE A 106 2.44 4.20 -14.92
CA ILE A 106 3.33 5.34 -14.75
C ILE A 106 4.66 5.14 -15.47
N CYS A 107 5.31 3.98 -15.32
CA CYS A 107 6.58 3.70 -15.98
C CYS A 107 6.48 3.62 -17.52
N ASN A 108 5.27 3.41 -18.05
CA ASN A 108 4.99 3.38 -19.48
C ASN A 108 4.52 4.73 -20.06
N GLU A 109 4.40 5.78 -19.24
CA GLU A 109 3.99 7.08 -19.75
C GLU A 109 5.14 7.82 -20.47
N ALA A 110 4.78 8.56 -21.52
CA ALA A 110 5.73 9.28 -22.36
C ALA A 110 6.73 10.18 -21.59
N PRO A 111 6.35 10.91 -20.51
CA PRO A 111 7.30 11.70 -19.73
C PRO A 111 8.37 10.85 -19.02
N ILE A 112 8.01 9.64 -18.56
CA ILE A 112 8.95 8.73 -17.88
C ILE A 112 9.88 8.07 -18.90
N ILE A 113 9.32 7.60 -20.01
CA ILE A 113 10.10 7.05 -21.14
C ILE A 113 11.12 8.09 -21.63
N ALA A 114 10.72 9.35 -21.77
CA ALA A 114 11.61 10.42 -22.22
C ALA A 114 12.77 10.67 -21.25
N LEU A 115 12.56 10.53 -19.94
CA LEU A 115 13.59 10.76 -18.92
C LEU A 115 14.51 9.56 -18.71
N THR A 116 13.97 8.36 -18.79
CA THR A 116 14.72 7.11 -18.52
C THR A 116 15.40 6.55 -19.77
N GLY A 117 14.87 6.84 -20.96
CA GLY A 117 15.28 6.20 -22.21
C GLY A 117 14.88 4.72 -22.30
N LEU A 118 14.08 4.21 -21.36
CA LEU A 118 13.56 2.86 -21.40
C LEU A 118 12.52 2.76 -22.53
N PRO A 119 12.55 1.69 -23.36
CA PRO A 119 11.46 1.46 -24.30
C PRO A 119 10.15 1.29 -23.49
N PRO A 120 8.98 1.70 -24.04
CA PRO A 120 7.71 1.30 -23.45
C PRO A 120 7.73 -0.23 -23.31
N HIS A 121 7.27 -0.74 -22.18
CA HIS A 121 7.08 -2.18 -22.03
C HIS A 121 6.18 -2.62 -23.18
N SER A 122 6.62 -3.62 -23.94
CA SER A 122 5.78 -4.12 -25.01
C SER A 122 4.55 -4.74 -24.37
N ASN A 123 3.38 -4.29 -24.80
CA ASN A 123 2.14 -5.04 -24.64
C ASN A 123 2.17 -6.31 -25.52
N ASP A 124 3.36 -6.83 -25.85
CA ASP A 124 3.46 -8.20 -26.34
C ASP A 124 2.95 -9.02 -25.17
N ALA A 125 1.67 -9.37 -25.27
CA ALA A 125 0.99 -10.27 -24.37
C ALA A 125 1.73 -11.62 -24.43
N GLY A 126 2.85 -11.71 -23.71
CA GLY A 126 3.05 -12.88 -22.88
C GLY A 126 1.74 -13.05 -22.14
N GLU A 127 1.17 -14.26 -22.23
CA GLU A 127 -0.06 -14.60 -21.55
C GLU A 127 0.01 -14.03 -20.12
N GLU A 128 -0.93 -13.14 -19.76
CA GLU A 128 -0.93 -12.56 -18.42
C GLU A 128 -1.11 -13.69 -17.45
N VAL A 129 -0.03 -14.04 -16.74
CA VAL A 129 0.05 -15.21 -15.86
C VAL A 129 0.33 -14.70 -14.46
N HIS A 130 -0.49 -15.12 -13.51
CA HIS A 130 -0.31 -14.87 -12.09
C HIS A 130 -0.32 -16.18 -11.32
N THR A 131 0.74 -16.44 -10.57
CA THR A 131 0.79 -17.62 -9.69
C THR A 131 0.22 -17.27 -8.31
N GLY A 132 -0.94 -17.83 -7.99
CA GLY A 132 -1.58 -17.72 -6.69
C GLY A 132 -1.47 -19.01 -5.88
N VAL A 133 -1.80 -18.95 -4.59
CA VAL A 133 -1.91 -20.12 -3.72
C VAL A 133 -3.38 -20.47 -3.53
N ALA A 134 -3.77 -21.69 -3.85
CA ALA A 134 -5.11 -22.23 -3.69
C ALA A 134 -5.43 -22.58 -2.23
N LEU A 135 -6.70 -22.82 -1.92
CA LEU A 135 -7.16 -23.26 -0.59
C LEU A 135 -6.48 -24.56 -0.12
N ASP A 136 -6.12 -25.45 -1.04
CA ASP A 136 -5.43 -26.71 -0.74
C ASP A 136 -3.91 -26.57 -0.61
N GLY A 137 -3.39 -25.34 -0.73
CA GLY A 137 -1.97 -24.99 -0.61
C GLY A 137 -1.16 -25.21 -1.89
N ARG A 138 -1.75 -25.64 -3.00
CA ARG A 138 -1.05 -25.69 -4.30
C ARG A 138 -0.83 -24.29 -4.84
N ALA A 139 0.33 -24.08 -5.48
CA ALA A 139 0.54 -22.93 -6.34
C ALA A 139 -0.10 -23.21 -7.71
N ILE A 140 -0.96 -22.31 -8.17
CA ILE A 140 -1.71 -22.44 -9.43
C ILE A 140 -1.50 -21.16 -10.24
N GLU A 141 -1.27 -21.33 -11.54
CA GLU A 141 -1.20 -20.24 -12.49
C GLU A 141 -2.60 -19.89 -12.98
N ILE A 142 -3.01 -18.65 -12.74
CA ILE A 142 -4.17 -18.03 -13.37
C ILE A 142 -3.65 -17.37 -14.63
N THR A 143 -4.32 -17.59 -15.75
CA THR A 143 -3.99 -16.90 -17.00
C THR A 143 -5.19 -16.14 -17.57
N ALA A 144 -4.97 -15.16 -18.44
CA ALA A 144 -6.07 -14.48 -19.13
C ALA A 144 -6.99 -15.46 -19.91
N ALA A 145 -6.47 -16.63 -20.32
CA ALA A 145 -7.26 -17.68 -20.96
C ALA A 145 -8.29 -18.35 -20.01
N SER A 146 -8.14 -18.16 -18.69
CA SER A 146 -9.10 -18.61 -17.68
C SER A 146 -10.33 -17.71 -17.52
N GLY A 147 -10.47 -16.67 -18.35
CA GLY A 147 -11.61 -15.74 -18.30
C GLY A 147 -11.52 -14.72 -17.16
N VAL A 148 -10.35 -14.60 -16.54
CA VAL A 148 -10.06 -13.63 -15.48
C VAL A 148 -9.54 -12.35 -16.11
N ASP A 149 -10.05 -11.22 -15.65
CA ASP A 149 -9.53 -9.91 -16.02
C ASP A 149 -8.25 -9.62 -15.23
N PHE A 150 -7.24 -9.13 -15.93
CA PHE A 150 -5.98 -8.72 -15.33
C PHE A 150 -5.84 -7.21 -15.40
N LEU A 151 -5.27 -6.66 -14.34
CA LEU A 151 -4.78 -5.30 -14.32
C LEU A 151 -3.33 -5.34 -13.87
N ARG A 152 -2.42 -4.99 -14.78
CA ARG A 152 -0.98 -4.93 -14.51
C ARG A 152 -0.40 -6.28 -14.05
N GLY A 153 -0.84 -7.38 -14.67
CA GLY A 153 -0.37 -8.75 -14.36
C GLY A 153 -0.90 -9.34 -13.06
N ILE A 154 -1.90 -8.71 -12.43
CA ILE A 154 -2.60 -9.23 -11.26
C ILE A 154 -4.09 -9.39 -11.62
N PRO A 155 -4.72 -10.53 -11.29
CA PRO A 155 -6.16 -10.68 -11.35
C PRO A 155 -6.88 -9.53 -10.65
N VAL A 156 -7.84 -8.90 -11.32
CA VAL A 156 -8.61 -7.76 -10.78
C VAL A 156 -9.27 -8.14 -9.45
N GLU A 157 -9.75 -9.37 -9.32
CA GLU A 157 -10.35 -9.88 -8.10
C GLU A 157 -9.39 -9.88 -6.90
N LEU A 158 -8.10 -10.12 -7.12
CA LEU A 158 -7.10 -10.04 -6.05
C LEU A 158 -6.83 -8.59 -5.64
N ILE A 159 -6.92 -7.65 -6.57
CA ILE A 159 -6.82 -6.21 -6.28
C ILE A 159 -8.03 -5.79 -5.43
N ASP A 160 -9.24 -6.18 -5.83
CA ASP A 160 -10.46 -5.88 -5.08
C ASP A 160 -10.40 -6.44 -3.65
N ILE A 161 -9.97 -7.69 -3.49
CA ILE A 161 -9.78 -8.31 -2.18
C ILE A 161 -8.76 -7.53 -1.32
N ALA A 162 -7.62 -7.14 -1.91
CA ALA A 162 -6.61 -6.36 -1.21
C ALA A 162 -7.14 -4.95 -0.84
N ASP A 163 -7.98 -4.35 -1.68
CA ASP A 163 -8.60 -3.05 -1.40
C ASP A 163 -9.63 -3.12 -0.28
N LEU A 164 -10.42 -4.20 -0.20
CA LEU A 164 -11.32 -4.46 0.94
C LEU A 164 -10.53 -4.56 2.24
N ALA A 165 -9.41 -5.30 2.20
CA ALA A 165 -8.48 -5.37 3.32
C ALA A 165 -7.93 -3.97 3.65
N ALA A 166 -7.42 -3.21 2.68
CA ALA A 166 -6.90 -1.86 2.93
C ALA A 166 -7.94 -0.89 3.54
N GLN A 167 -9.23 -1.12 3.28
CA GLN A 167 -10.34 -0.35 3.86
C GLN A 167 -10.73 -0.79 5.28
N ASN A 168 -10.18 -1.89 5.79
CA ASN A 168 -10.59 -2.58 7.02
C ASN A 168 -12.09 -2.95 7.02
N ASP A 169 -12.66 -3.24 5.84
CA ASP A 169 -14.06 -3.65 5.73
C ASP A 169 -14.18 -5.17 5.95
N CYS A 170 -14.17 -5.57 7.22
CA CYS A 170 -14.28 -6.98 7.60
C CYS A 170 -15.56 -7.64 7.09
N ALA A 171 -16.67 -6.91 6.95
CA ALA A 171 -17.92 -7.48 6.47
C ALA A 171 -17.82 -7.83 4.98
N ALA A 172 -17.32 -6.90 4.17
CA ALA A 172 -17.12 -7.13 2.74
C ALA A 172 -16.02 -8.17 2.47
N LEU A 173 -14.92 -8.15 3.24
CA LEU A 173 -13.83 -9.11 3.08
C LEU A 173 -14.27 -10.54 3.43
N SER A 174 -15.05 -10.71 4.49
CA SER A 174 -15.59 -12.03 4.88
C SER A 174 -16.68 -12.51 3.90
N ALA A 175 -17.48 -11.59 3.35
CA ALA A 175 -18.42 -11.91 2.27
C ALA A 175 -17.69 -12.35 0.99
N SER A 176 -16.58 -11.69 0.65
CA SER A 176 -15.72 -12.06 -0.48
C SER A 176 -15.13 -13.47 -0.28
N ALA A 177 -14.58 -13.76 0.90
CA ALA A 177 -14.08 -15.09 1.24
C ALA A 177 -15.17 -16.17 1.13
N THR A 178 -16.37 -15.89 1.63
CA THR A 178 -17.51 -16.82 1.56
C THR A 178 -17.95 -17.09 0.12
N ARG A 179 -18.07 -16.03 -0.70
CA ARG A 179 -18.44 -16.16 -2.12
C ARG A 179 -17.43 -17.02 -2.86
N TRP A 180 -16.15 -16.68 -2.77
CA TRP A 180 -15.10 -17.39 -3.51
C TRP A 180 -14.91 -18.82 -3.03
N ARG A 181 -15.11 -19.09 -1.74
CA ARG A 181 -15.11 -20.47 -1.24
C ARG A 181 -16.25 -21.29 -1.84
N ALA A 182 -17.44 -20.71 -1.97
CA ALA A 182 -18.57 -21.38 -2.62
C ALA A 182 -18.30 -21.62 -4.11
N GLU A 183 -17.68 -20.67 -4.82
CA GLU A 183 -17.28 -20.83 -6.23
C GLU A 183 -16.15 -21.86 -6.41
N ALA A 184 -15.24 -21.97 -5.44
CA ALA A 184 -14.16 -22.97 -5.43
C ALA A 184 -14.69 -24.41 -5.39
N GLU A 185 -15.91 -24.63 -4.90
CA GLU A 185 -16.56 -25.95 -4.83
C GLU A 185 -17.17 -26.40 -6.17
N PHE A 186 -17.27 -25.52 -7.18
CA PHE A 186 -17.81 -25.86 -8.50
C PHE A 186 -16.74 -26.43 -9.45
N GLU A 187 -17.07 -27.49 -10.20
CA GLU A 187 -16.17 -28.10 -11.19
C GLU A 187 -15.89 -27.14 -12.37
N GLY A 188 -14.62 -26.97 -12.73
CA GLY A 188 -14.17 -26.25 -13.93
C GLY A 188 -13.49 -24.89 -13.68
N GLU A 189 -13.93 -24.15 -12.67
CA GLU A 189 -13.38 -22.83 -12.28
C GLU A 189 -12.80 -22.82 -10.85
N GLY A 190 -12.90 -23.96 -10.16
CA GLY A 190 -12.60 -24.07 -8.73
C GLY A 190 -11.16 -23.74 -8.35
N ASP A 191 -10.19 -23.99 -9.23
CA ASP A 191 -8.78 -23.69 -8.96
C ASP A 191 -8.51 -22.17 -8.88
N THR A 192 -9.03 -21.38 -9.82
CA THR A 192 -8.92 -19.91 -9.79
C THR A 192 -9.70 -19.31 -8.61
N ALA A 193 -10.95 -19.72 -8.42
CA ALA A 193 -11.76 -19.26 -7.30
C ALA A 193 -11.14 -19.62 -5.95
N SER A 194 -10.44 -20.76 -5.85
CA SER A 194 -9.73 -21.15 -4.63
C SER A 194 -8.54 -20.25 -4.31
N ILE A 195 -7.88 -19.65 -5.31
CA ILE A 195 -6.84 -18.64 -5.08
C ILE A 195 -7.47 -17.38 -4.46
N PHE A 196 -8.59 -16.91 -5.01
CA PHE A 196 -9.28 -15.73 -4.50
C PHE A 196 -9.82 -15.95 -3.09
N ALA A 197 -10.39 -17.14 -2.83
CA ALA A 197 -10.83 -17.54 -1.50
C ALA A 197 -9.65 -17.55 -0.51
N HIS A 198 -8.53 -18.17 -0.88
CA HIS A 198 -7.34 -18.20 -0.04
C HIS A 198 -6.82 -16.80 0.29
N ALA A 199 -6.72 -15.92 -0.70
CA ALA A 199 -6.28 -14.54 -0.51
C ALA A 199 -7.20 -13.77 0.46
N ALA A 200 -8.52 -13.88 0.28
CA ALA A 200 -9.49 -13.23 1.15
C ALA A 200 -9.44 -13.76 2.58
N GLU A 201 -9.26 -15.07 2.77
CA GLU A 201 -9.15 -15.70 4.09
C GLU A 201 -7.87 -15.29 4.84
N VAL A 202 -6.74 -15.27 4.14
CA VAL A 202 -5.46 -14.86 4.73
C VAL A 202 -5.51 -13.41 5.16
N LEU A 203 -6.07 -12.52 4.31
CA LEU A 203 -6.20 -11.10 4.65
C LEU A 203 -7.22 -10.88 5.78
N ALA A 204 -8.35 -11.58 5.78
CA ALA A 204 -9.32 -11.52 6.87
C ALA A 204 -8.71 -11.98 8.20
N ALA A 205 -7.96 -13.10 8.19
CA ALA A 205 -7.27 -13.60 9.37
C ALA A 205 -6.20 -12.63 9.88
N TYR A 206 -5.42 -12.03 8.97
CA TYR A 206 -4.43 -11.01 9.30
C TYR A 206 -5.06 -9.79 9.99
N GLN A 207 -6.28 -9.41 9.59
CA GLN A 207 -7.03 -8.29 10.16
C GLN A 207 -7.84 -8.65 11.41
N GLY A 208 -7.92 -9.94 11.77
CA GLY A 208 -8.76 -10.40 12.87
C GLY A 208 -10.26 -10.34 12.57
N CYS A 209 -10.65 -10.35 11.30
CA CYS A 209 -12.06 -10.46 10.90
C CYS A 209 -12.60 -11.86 11.21
N ALA A 210 -13.89 -11.94 11.54
CA ALA A 210 -14.57 -13.22 11.72
C ALA A 210 -15.04 -13.74 10.35
N LEU A 211 -14.57 -14.94 9.98
CA LEU A 211 -14.95 -15.67 8.76
C LEU A 211 -16.15 -16.60 9.01
#